data_AF-A0A0C2GNE1-F1
#
_entry.id   AF-A0A0C2GNE1-F1
#
_cell.length_a   1.000
_cell.length_b   1.000
_cell.length_c   1.000
_cell.angle_alpha   90.00
_cell.angle_beta   90.00
_cell.angle_gamma   90.00
#
_symmetry.space_group_name_H-M   'P 1'
#
loop_
_entity.id
_entity.type
_entity.pdbx_description
1 polymer ?
#
loop_
_entity_poly.entity_id
_entity_poly.type
_entity_poly.pdbx_seq_one_letter_code
_entity_poly.pdbx_strand_id
1 'polypeptide(L)'
;MISGMYMGELVRIVLELLARKGALFKGDYDAISKRECFTTKHVSEVETEMEEGGKAKGFPKTREILAKIGVNTISDEDCLHVAYVCTVISTR
;
A
#
# COMPACT_ATOMS: atom_id res chain seq x y z
N MET A 1 0.37 20.11 -3.76
CA MET A 1 0.69 19.71 -2.38
C MET A 1 -0.59 19.58 -1.57
N ILE A 2 -1.14 18.37 -1.56
CA ILE A 2 -2.19 17.98 -0.63
C ILE A 2 -1.50 17.87 0.74
N SER A 3 -2.16 18.24 1.85
CA SER A 3 -1.55 18.06 3.17
C SER A 3 -1.15 16.60 3.36
N GLY A 4 0.07 16.37 3.87
CA GLY A 4 0.59 15.04 4.12
C GLY A 4 -0.36 14.16 4.94
N MET A 5 -1.24 14.76 5.76
CA MET A 5 -2.25 14.06 6.55
C MET A 5 -3.23 13.19 5.71
N TYR A 6 -3.48 13.54 4.44
CA TYR A 6 -4.47 12.85 3.60
C TYR A 6 -3.87 11.79 2.67
N MET A 7 -2.54 11.70 2.57
CA MET A 7 -1.86 10.83 1.61
C MET A 7 -2.15 9.35 1.87
N GLY A 8 -2.12 8.94 3.14
CA GLY A 8 -2.45 7.57 3.54
C GLY A 8 -3.87 7.17 3.12
N GLU A 9 -4.85 8.03 3.35
CA GLU A 9 -6.25 7.74 3.01
C GLU A 9 -6.48 7.77 1.49
N LEU A 10 -5.80 8.64 0.74
CA LEU A 10 -5.82 8.62 -0.73
C LEU A 10 -5.27 7.31 -1.28
N VAL A 11 -4.12 6.86 -0.77
CA VAL A 11 -3.54 5.56 -1.14
C VAL A 11 -4.51 4.44 -0.78
N ARG A 12 -5.09 4.45 0.43
CA ARG A 12 -6.07 3.45 0.88
C ARG A 12 -7.23 3.30 -0.10
N ILE A 13 -7.83 4.42 -0.52
CA ILE A 13 -8.97 4.42 -1.46
C ILE A 13 -8.58 3.78 -2.80
N VAL A 14 -7.38 4.09 -3.31
CA VAL A 14 -6.90 3.49 -4.56
C VAL A 14 -6.64 2.00 -4.40
N LEU A 15 -6.00 1.58 -3.31
CA LEU A 15 -5.76 0.16 -3.02
C LEU A 15 -7.07 -0.61 -2.86
N GLU A 16 -8.06 -0.05 -2.16
CA GLU A 16 -9.40 -0.63 -2.04
C GLU A 16 -10.06 -0.79 -3.41
N LEU A 17 -9.99 0.24 -4.26
CA LEU A 17 -10.58 0.19 -5.60
C LEU A 17 -9.92 -0.87 -6.49
N LEU A 18 -8.61 -1.05 -6.39
CA LEU A 18 -7.87 -2.10 -7.09
C LEU A 18 -8.21 -3.50 -6.55
N ALA A 19 -8.32 -3.64 -5.23
CA ALA A 19 -8.74 -4.89 -4.59
C ALA A 19 -10.17 -5.27 -5.00
N ARG A 20 -11.13 -4.33 -4.98
CA ARG A 20 -12.51 -4.56 -5.46
C ARG A 20 -12.58 -5.00 -6.93
N LYS A 21 -11.60 -4.62 -7.75
CA LYS A 21 -11.46 -5.04 -9.15
C LYS A 21 -10.70 -6.37 -9.32
N GLY A 22 -10.25 -6.99 -8.24
CA GLY A 22 -9.46 -8.23 -8.26
C GLY A 22 -8.00 -8.04 -8.68
N ALA A 23 -7.52 -6.80 -8.81
CA ALA A 23 -6.15 -6.49 -9.23
C ALA A 23 -5.14 -6.53 -8.07
N LEU A 24 -5.63 -6.50 -6.83
CA LEU A 24 -4.84 -6.65 -5.62
C LEU A 24 -5.48 -7.66 -4.68
N PHE A 25 -4.66 -8.28 -3.84
CA PHE A 25 -5.05 -9.10 -2.69
C PHE A 25 -6.05 -10.21 -3.06
N LYS A 26 -5.99 -10.71 -4.31
CA LYS A 26 -6.94 -11.69 -4.87
C LYS A 26 -8.41 -11.28 -4.75
N GLY A 27 -8.71 -9.99 -4.68
CA GLY A 27 -10.06 -9.49 -4.48
C GLY A 27 -10.47 -9.22 -3.04
N ASP A 28 -9.65 -9.60 -2.05
CA ASP A 28 -9.93 -9.35 -0.63
C ASP A 28 -9.69 -7.88 -0.28
N TYR A 29 -10.78 -7.13 -0.14
CA TYR A 29 -10.75 -5.69 0.18
C TYR A 29 -11.13 -5.37 1.62
N ASP A 30 -11.53 -6.34 2.44
CA ASP A 30 -12.19 -6.07 3.73
C ASP A 30 -11.25 -5.35 4.70
N ALA A 31 -9.99 -5.80 4.79
CA ALA A 31 -8.99 -5.20 5.65
C ALA A 31 -8.63 -3.76 5.23
N ILE A 32 -8.44 -3.53 3.93
CA ILE A 32 -8.05 -2.22 3.37
C ILE A 32 -9.22 -1.23 3.30
N SER A 33 -10.47 -1.69 3.42
CA SER A 33 -11.66 -0.83 3.44
C SER A 33 -11.88 -0.08 4.75
N LYS A 34 -11.16 -0.46 5.82
CA LYS A 34 -11.23 0.23 7.09
C LYS A 34 -10.58 1.60 6.97
N ARG A 35 -11.35 2.67 7.19
CA ARG A 35 -10.84 4.04 7.21
C ARG A 35 -9.60 4.16 8.09
N GLU A 36 -8.65 4.99 7.66
CA GLU A 36 -7.43 5.31 8.42
C GLU A 36 -6.50 4.10 8.70
N CYS A 37 -6.77 2.92 8.14
CA CYS A 37 -5.89 1.76 8.30
C CYS A 37 -4.55 1.92 7.57
N PHE A 38 -4.52 2.74 6.51
CA PHE A 38 -3.32 3.09 5.77
C PHE A 38 -2.96 4.54 6.04
N THR A 39 -1.85 4.75 6.75
CA THR A 39 -1.43 6.08 7.22
C THR A 39 -0.36 6.67 6.31
N THR A 40 -0.13 7.98 6.41
CA THR A 40 0.97 8.64 5.71
C THR A 40 2.33 8.08 6.12
N LYS A 41 2.49 7.63 7.37
CA LYS A 41 3.70 6.93 7.80
C LYS A 41 3.93 5.65 6.98
N HIS A 42 2.88 4.90 6.70
CA HIS A 42 2.99 3.69 5.86
C HIS A 42 3.44 4.04 4.44
N VAL A 43 2.94 5.15 3.86
CA VAL A 43 3.39 5.63 2.55
C VAL A 43 4.91 5.86 2.57
N SER A 44 5.40 6.64 3.54
CA SER A 44 6.84 6.92 3.66
C SER A 44 7.68 5.65 3.85
N GLU A 45 7.25 4.72 4.71
CA GLU A 45 7.96 3.46 4.94
C GLU A 45 8.03 2.59 3.67
N VAL A 46 6.95 2.54 2.88
CA VAL A 46 6.90 1.81 1.62
C VAL A 46 7.79 2.47 0.55
N GLU A 47 7.81 3.79 0.48
CA GLU A 47 8.67 4.53 -0.47
C GLU A 47 10.15 4.36 -0.14
N THR A 48 10.54 4.49 1.13
CA THR A 48 11.91 4.22 1.56
C THR A 48 12.32 2.80 1.23
N GLU A 49 11.46 1.81 1.46
CA GLU A 49 11.75 0.42 1.07
C GLU A 49 11.94 0.28 -0.45
N MET A 50 11.14 0.97 -1.26
CA MET A 50 11.28 0.95 -2.71
C MET A 50 12.63 1.53 -3.16
N GLU A 51 13.06 2.65 -2.57
CA GLU A 51 14.36 3.29 -2.84
C GLU A 51 15.55 2.41 -2.39
N GLU A 52 15.42 1.69 -1.29
CA GLU A 52 16.44 0.78 -0.73
C GLU A 52 16.50 -0.61 -1.41
N GLY A 53 15.91 -0.73 -2.60
CA GLY A 53 15.93 -1.95 -3.39
C GLY A 53 14.92 -3.01 -2.94
N GLY A 54 13.77 -2.59 -2.40
CA GLY A 54 12.68 -3.46 -1.93
C GLY A 54 12.25 -4.51 -2.95
N LYS A 55 12.32 -4.19 -4.25
CA LYS A 55 12.04 -5.12 -5.36
C LYS A 55 12.93 -6.36 -5.34
N ALA A 56 14.21 -6.24 -4.97
CA ALA A 56 15.12 -7.38 -4.86
C ALA A 56 14.92 -8.18 -3.56
N LYS A 57 14.28 -7.58 -2.55
CA LYS A 57 14.09 -8.15 -1.21
C LYS A 57 12.68 -8.70 -0.98
N GLY A 58 11.76 -8.57 -1.94
CA GLY A 58 10.38 -9.01 -1.79
C GLY A 58 9.54 -8.13 -0.85
N PHE A 59 9.93 -6.87 -0.67
CA PHE A 59 9.21 -5.87 0.14
C PHE A 59 8.78 -6.34 1.55
N PRO A 60 9.72 -6.80 2.40
CA PRO A 60 9.40 -7.28 3.75
C PRO A 60 8.66 -6.25 4.62
N LYS A 61 8.97 -4.96 4.48
CA LYS A 61 8.33 -3.89 5.26
C LYS A 61 6.90 -3.64 4.79
N THR A 62 6.67 -3.54 3.49
CA THR A 62 5.33 -3.43 2.90
C THR A 62 4.46 -4.61 3.31
N ARG A 63 5.01 -5.83 3.27
CA ARG A 63 4.32 -7.05 3.70
C ARG A 63 3.96 -7.02 5.19
N GLU A 64 4.87 -6.54 6.05
CA GLU A 64 4.61 -6.35 7.48
C GLU A 64 3.45 -5.36 7.72
N ILE A 65 3.44 -4.23 6.99
CA ILE A 65 2.38 -3.21 7.09
C ILE A 65 1.03 -3.80 6.67
N LEU A 66 0.97 -4.47 5.52
CA LEU A 66 -0.27 -5.07 5.01
C LEU A 66 -0.78 -6.17 5.94
N ALA A 67 0.10 -6.98 6.51
CA ALA A 67 -0.25 -8.00 7.49
C ALA A 67 -0.85 -7.38 8.77
N LYS A 68 -0.27 -6.27 9.27
CA LYS A 68 -0.80 -5.54 10.44
C LYS A 68 -2.18 -4.92 10.18
N ILE A 69 -2.44 -4.49 8.94
CA ILE A 69 -3.77 -4.00 8.51
C ILE A 69 -4.80 -5.14 8.48
N GLY A 70 -4.34 -6.39 8.33
CA GLY A 70 -5.17 -7.59 8.30
C GLY A 70 -5.36 -8.18 6.90
N VAL A 71 -4.52 -7.81 5.93
CA VAL A 71 -4.53 -8.44 4.60
C VAL A 71 -3.87 -9.81 4.70
N ASN A 72 -4.63 -10.87 4.40
CA ASN A 72 -4.17 -12.24 4.61
C ASN A 72 -3.45 -12.85 3.40
N THR A 73 -3.81 -12.41 2.19
CA THR A 73 -3.24 -12.91 0.94
C THR A 73 -2.38 -11.84 0.29
N ILE A 74 -1.09 -11.84 0.61
CA ILE A 74 -0.11 -10.90 0.08
C ILE A 74 0.88 -11.64 -0.83
N SER A 75 0.95 -11.25 -2.09
CA SER A 75 1.98 -11.68 -3.05
C SER A 75 3.07 -10.61 -3.19
N ASP A 76 4.20 -10.97 -3.80
CA ASP A 76 5.27 -10.00 -4.07
C ASP A 76 4.83 -8.96 -5.12
N GLU A 77 3.92 -9.36 -6.02
CA GLU A 77 3.28 -8.47 -6.99
C GLU A 77 2.34 -7.47 -6.31
N ASP A 78 1.59 -7.89 -5.28
CA ASP A 78 0.78 -6.97 -4.47
C ASP A 78 1.66 -5.91 -3.81
N CYS A 79 2.79 -6.30 -3.22
CA CYS A 79 3.73 -5.36 -2.61
C CYS A 79 4.31 -4.38 -3.63
N LEU A 80 4.68 -4.85 -4.82
CA LEU A 80 5.18 -4.01 -5.90
C LEU A 80 4.13 -2.99 -6.36
N HIS A 81 2.89 -3.41 -6.51
CA HIS A 81 1.77 -2.53 -6.88
C HIS A 81 1.47 -1.51 -5.79
N VAL A 82 1.51 -1.92 -4.51
CA VAL A 82 1.34 -1.00 -3.37
C VAL A 82 2.44 0.07 -3.36
N ALA A 83 3.70 -0.34 -3.55
CA ALA A 83 4.82 0.58 -3.67
C ALA A 83 4.64 1.57 -4.84
N TYR A 84 4.24 1.05 -6.01
CA TYR A 84 3.96 1.88 -7.18
C TYR A 84 2.86 2.91 -6.92
N VAL A 85 1.74 2.50 -6.30
CA VAL A 85 0.64 3.40 -5.95
C VAL A 85 1.11 4.49 -4.98
N CYS A 86 1.93 4.13 -3.98
CA CYS A 86 2.50 5.10 -3.03
C CYS A 86 3.33 6.16 -3.75
N THR A 87 4.26 5.75 -4.61
CA THR A 87 5.12 6.65 -5.40
C THR A 87 4.33 7.56 -6.35
N VAL A 88 3.30 7.03 -7.03
CA VAL A 88 2.49 7.83 -7.96
C VAL A 88 1.66 8.89 -7.23
N ILE A 89 1.16 8.58 -6.04
CA ILE A 89 0.34 9.51 -5.26
C ILE A 89 1.23 10.57 -4.59
N SER A 90 2.38 10.20 -4.04
CA SER A 90 3.32 11.11 -3.35
C SER A 90 3.97 12.16 -4.26
N THR A 91 4.13 11.84 -5.54
CA THR A 91 4.80 12.69 -6.53
C THR A 91 3.88 13.74 -7.20
N ARG A 92 2.63 13.87 -6.74
CA ARG A 92 1.61 14.78 -7.31
C ARG A 92 1.31 16.05 -6.50
#